data_AF-A0A2G6KZI1-F1
#
_entry.id   AF-A0A2G6KZI1-F1
#
_cell.length_a   1.000
_cell.length_b   1.000
_cell.length_c   1.000
_cell.angle_alpha   90.00
_cell.angle_beta   90.00
_cell.angle_gamma   90.00
#
_symmetry.space_group_name_H-M   'P 1'
#
loop_
_entity.id
_entity.type
_entity.pdbx_description
1 polymer ?
#
loop_
_entity_poly.entity_id
_entity_poly.type
_entity_poly.pdbx_seq_one_letter_code
_entity_poly.pdbx_strand_id
1 'polypeptide(L)'
;MRGLSMNKLPFYVAASTLSLALAGCGGGGGGGSTPPPSPGDPKPGVNQVTVDENTGIKSITINATSHSDYTYLNLETGKVLDLNAAQAAASTNWHMGFRRYGIILNGGASGPGTVQGALAAAQEDFYSDGEPNVEVFLAATAEQEEEHLLASYDLSSLTFVADAPTAAIKGSKEWTFSGADQILDEGWYFYNLNGHSITLNDENWWLVRSNTGESYAKFHATELSYSPATGLDVTFEFNVQPANTTQFTSTATFDALVATDGAACFDFDADATVECTSSAWDIKLEVKSRQFNIWVNGGISGSGQGAAFGPLPTADADQYNNATMSPDGSTPIVQHYEADKNAGIFEDKLWHAYHLSNAHKLWPNYRVYIIDSDPEDADAKKFAVQITNYYYNLVSGHPTVRIFELPGNQ
;
A
#
# COMPACT_ATOMS: atom_id res chain seq x y z
N MET A 1 -68.36 -5.36 33.45
CA MET A 1 -67.82 -4.64 34.63
C MET A 1 -66.95 -3.52 34.08
N ARG A 2 -67.48 -2.28 33.99
CA ARG A 2 -67.06 -1.09 34.77
C ARG A 2 -65.53 -0.94 34.79
N GLY A 3 -64.85 0.07 34.23
CA GLY A 3 -65.23 1.38 33.69
C GLY A 3 -64.20 2.43 34.15
N LEU A 4 -63.93 3.44 33.29
CA LEU A 4 -63.33 4.77 33.58
C LEU A 4 -61.84 4.77 34.02
N SER A 5 -61.01 5.81 33.85
CA SER A 5 -60.97 7.07 33.08
C SER A 5 -59.59 7.68 33.37
N MET A 6 -59.09 8.47 32.42
CA MET A 6 -57.87 9.30 32.42
C MET A 6 -57.62 10.11 33.71
N ASN A 7 -56.35 10.38 34.08
CA ASN A 7 -55.77 11.74 34.04
C ASN A 7 -54.32 11.91 34.57
N LYS A 8 -53.59 12.81 33.88
CA LYS A 8 -52.62 13.85 34.35
C LYS A 8 -51.11 13.55 34.55
N LEU A 9 -50.33 14.14 33.63
CA LEU A 9 -49.00 14.78 33.76
C LEU A 9 -48.98 15.90 34.85
N PRO A 10 -47.87 16.64 35.11
CA PRO A 10 -46.41 16.36 35.15
C PRO A 10 -45.76 16.93 36.45
N PHE A 11 -44.44 16.82 36.69
CA PHE A 11 -43.63 17.89 37.33
C PHE A 11 -42.11 17.59 37.27
N TYR A 12 -41.34 18.56 36.76
CA TYR A 12 -39.88 18.66 36.82
C TYR A 12 -39.43 19.28 38.15
N VAL A 13 -38.32 18.83 38.75
CA VAL A 13 -37.37 19.69 39.49
C VAL A 13 -35.95 19.12 39.39
N ALA A 14 -35.02 19.94 38.94
CA ALA A 14 -33.57 19.75 39.03
C ALA A 14 -33.03 20.40 40.31
N ALA A 15 -32.02 19.82 40.95
CA ALA A 15 -31.00 20.55 41.72
C ALA A 15 -29.79 19.67 42.06
N SER A 16 -28.64 20.14 41.59
CA SER A 16 -27.26 19.77 41.90
C SER A 16 -26.85 20.03 43.36
N THR A 17 -25.92 19.23 43.91
CA THR A 17 -24.69 19.70 44.64
C THR A 17 -23.82 18.55 45.17
N LEU A 18 -22.52 18.62 44.82
CA LEU A 18 -21.30 18.58 45.65
C LEU A 18 -20.88 17.33 46.47
N SER A 19 -19.68 16.87 46.07
CA SER A 19 -18.64 15.98 46.61
C SER A 19 -18.53 15.68 48.11
N LEU A 20 -18.26 14.41 48.44
CA LEU A 20 -17.37 14.00 49.56
C LEU A 20 -16.55 12.76 49.18
N ALA A 21 -15.24 12.85 49.40
CA ALA A 21 -14.28 11.77 49.27
C ALA A 21 -14.39 10.79 50.45
N LEU A 22 -14.35 9.50 50.17
CA LEU A 22 -13.99 8.48 51.16
C LEU A 22 -12.70 7.79 50.72
N ALA A 23 -11.68 7.90 51.57
CA ALA A 23 -10.52 7.05 51.57
C ALA A 23 -10.92 5.65 52.06
N GLY A 24 -10.65 4.64 51.24
CA GLY A 24 -10.72 3.24 51.61
C GLY A 24 -9.37 2.58 51.32
N CYS A 25 -8.63 2.28 52.39
CA CYS A 25 -7.39 1.49 52.36
C CYS A 25 -7.72 0.03 52.66
N GLY A 26 -7.13 -0.88 51.90
CA GLY A 26 -7.15 -2.35 52.04
C GLY A 26 -6.93 -2.97 50.65
N GLY A 27 -5.75 -3.42 50.24
CA GLY A 27 -4.79 -4.34 50.86
C GLY A 27 -5.02 -5.72 50.22
N GLY A 28 -4.10 -6.44 49.59
CA GLY A 28 -2.71 -6.26 49.15
C GLY A 28 -2.36 -7.50 48.32
N GLY A 29 -1.40 -7.42 47.38
CA GLY A 29 -0.94 -8.60 46.63
C GLY A 29 -0.07 -8.29 45.41
N GLY A 30 1.24 -8.14 45.63
CA GLY A 30 2.33 -8.42 44.69
C GLY A 30 2.22 -7.91 43.25
N GLY A 31 2.59 -6.66 43.02
CA GLY A 31 2.89 -6.13 41.68
C GLY A 31 4.09 -5.20 41.76
N GLY A 32 5.18 -5.56 41.10
CA GLY A 32 6.39 -4.73 41.01
C GLY A 32 6.06 -3.40 40.33
N SER A 33 5.95 -2.34 41.13
CA SER A 33 5.82 -0.98 40.64
C SER A 33 7.14 -0.53 40.01
N THR A 34 7.17 -0.40 38.68
CA THR A 34 8.18 0.41 37.99
C THR A 34 8.06 1.86 38.49
N PRO A 35 9.18 2.57 38.71
CA PRO A 35 9.13 3.98 39.07
C PRO A 35 8.41 4.79 37.98
N PRO A 36 7.79 5.94 38.31
CA PRO A 36 7.37 6.87 37.27
C PRO A 36 8.60 7.28 36.44
N PRO A 37 8.47 7.46 35.11
CA PRO A 37 9.60 7.80 34.25
C PRO A 37 10.29 9.08 34.77
N SER A 38 11.61 9.02 34.82
CA SER A 38 12.46 10.15 35.19
C SER A 38 12.29 11.25 34.13
N PRO A 39 12.44 12.55 34.47
CA PRO A 39 12.49 13.61 33.46
C PRO A 39 13.75 13.41 32.60
N GLY A 40 13.62 12.65 31.53
CA GLY A 40 14.74 12.19 30.70
C GLY A 40 14.42 11.02 29.76
N ASP A 41 13.32 10.29 29.97
CA ASP A 41 12.89 9.25 29.02
C ASP A 41 12.22 9.87 27.78
N PRO A 42 12.64 9.53 26.53
CA PRO A 42 11.96 9.98 25.33
C PRO A 42 10.52 9.44 25.29
N LYS A 43 9.55 10.34 25.07
CA LYS A 43 8.14 9.96 24.82
C LYS A 43 8.06 9.00 23.61
N PRO A 44 7.23 7.94 23.66
CA PRO A 44 6.81 7.24 22.46
C PRO A 44 6.14 8.24 21.50
N GLY A 45 6.61 8.32 20.26
CA GLY A 45 6.02 9.17 19.21
C GLY A 45 6.83 10.39 18.75
N VAL A 46 8.13 10.49 19.09
CA VAL A 46 9.01 11.56 18.58
C VAL A 46 9.89 11.03 17.45
N ASN A 47 9.94 11.75 16.33
CA ASN A 47 10.90 11.45 15.26
C ASN A 47 12.32 11.69 15.79
N GLN A 48 13.20 10.70 15.68
CA GLN A 48 14.58 10.80 16.17
C GLN A 48 15.51 11.06 15.00
N VAL A 49 16.39 12.06 15.12
CA VAL A 49 17.41 12.39 14.12
C VAL A 49 18.78 12.24 14.76
N THR A 50 19.66 11.49 14.11
CA THR A 50 21.09 11.45 14.44
C THR A 50 21.89 11.79 13.19
N VAL A 51 22.98 12.53 13.35
CA VAL A 51 23.90 12.87 12.26
C VAL A 51 25.25 12.27 12.59
N ASP A 52 25.82 11.50 11.66
CA ASP A 52 27.21 11.12 11.73
C ASP A 52 28.06 12.28 11.21
N GLU A 53 28.83 12.90 12.11
CA GLU A 53 29.64 14.08 11.79
C GLU A 53 30.85 13.76 10.88
N ASN A 54 31.25 12.48 10.76
CA ASN A 54 32.37 12.07 9.91
C ASN A 54 31.92 11.83 8.47
N THR A 55 30.76 11.20 8.29
CA THR A 55 30.23 10.82 6.97
C THR A 55 29.16 11.78 6.44
N GLY A 56 28.54 12.57 7.32
CA GLY A 56 27.39 13.42 6.99
C GLY A 56 26.07 12.66 6.87
N ILE A 57 26.04 11.35 7.16
CA ILE A 57 24.82 10.53 7.10
C ILE A 57 23.83 11.04 8.16
N LYS A 58 22.60 11.33 7.74
CA LYS A 58 21.47 11.60 8.64
C LYS A 58 20.64 10.32 8.78
N SER A 59 20.44 9.85 10.01
CA SER A 59 19.53 8.74 10.31
C SER A 59 18.28 9.29 11.00
N ILE A 60 17.11 8.97 10.46
CA ILE A 60 15.82 9.50 10.89
C ILE A 60 14.86 8.35 11.16
N THR A 61 14.45 8.18 12.41
CA THR A 61 13.34 7.28 12.77
C THR A 61 12.04 8.06 12.72
N ILE A 62 11.10 7.60 11.88
CA ILE A 62 9.87 8.31 11.55
C ILE A 62 8.69 7.60 12.21
N ASN A 63 7.80 8.31 12.90
CA ASN A 63 6.53 7.73 13.35
C ASN A 63 5.56 7.65 12.17
N ALA A 64 5.45 6.47 11.57
CA ALA A 64 4.53 6.14 10.48
C ALA A 64 3.49 5.10 10.93
N THR A 65 3.06 5.16 12.19
CA THR A 65 2.16 4.15 12.77
C THR A 65 0.74 4.18 12.19
N SER A 66 0.31 5.30 11.60
CA SER A 66 -1.01 5.42 10.98
C SER A 66 -1.18 4.44 9.81
N HIS A 67 -2.39 3.89 9.70
CA HIS A 67 -2.80 3.06 8.56
C HIS A 67 -3.45 3.87 7.43
N SER A 68 -3.82 5.12 7.71
CA SER A 68 -4.51 6.02 6.76
C SER A 68 -3.60 7.14 6.29
N ASP A 69 -2.85 7.74 7.21
CA ASP A 69 -2.14 9.01 6.98
C ASP A 69 -0.65 8.79 6.76
N TYR A 70 -0.08 9.59 5.86
CA TYR A 70 1.35 9.67 5.64
C TYR A 70 2.01 10.68 6.58
N THR A 71 3.21 10.35 7.02
CA THR A 71 4.16 11.26 7.69
C THR A 71 5.19 11.71 6.66
N TYR A 72 5.36 13.02 6.50
CA TYR A 72 6.14 13.60 5.39
C TYR A 72 7.52 14.06 5.81
N LEU A 73 8.54 13.73 5.03
CA LEU A 73 9.95 14.05 5.28
C LEU A 73 10.50 14.98 4.21
N ASN A 74 11.20 16.03 4.63
CA ASN A 74 12.05 16.84 3.77
C ASN A 74 13.52 16.35 3.87
N LEU A 75 14.07 15.84 2.77
CA LEU A 75 15.42 15.25 2.72
C LEU A 75 16.53 16.28 2.90
N GLU A 76 16.40 17.47 2.31
CA GLU A 76 17.41 18.52 2.43
C GLU A 76 17.64 18.94 3.89
N THR A 77 16.55 19.20 4.61
CA THR A 77 16.59 19.64 6.01
C THR A 77 16.68 18.47 7.00
N GLY A 78 16.36 17.25 6.57
CA GLY A 78 16.22 16.08 7.44
C GLY A 78 15.09 16.23 8.46
N LYS A 79 14.03 16.99 8.14
CA LYS A 79 12.91 17.25 9.05
C LYS A 79 11.64 16.57 8.59
N VAL A 80 10.97 15.92 9.53
CA VAL A 80 9.57 15.52 9.37
C VAL A 80 8.69 16.77 9.48
N LEU A 81 7.79 16.95 8.52
CA LEU A 81 6.90 18.09 8.41
C LEU A 81 5.55 17.79 9.05
N ASP A 82 4.99 18.77 9.75
CA ASP A 82 3.63 18.71 10.29
C ASP A 82 2.63 19.12 9.19
N LEU A 83 2.29 18.16 8.33
CA LEU A 83 1.36 18.33 7.22
C LEU A 83 0.25 17.28 7.31
N ASN A 84 -1.00 17.71 7.16
CA ASN A 84 -2.09 16.79 6.83
C ASN A 84 -2.11 16.50 5.31
N ALA A 85 -2.97 15.57 4.89
CA ALA A 85 -3.07 15.17 3.48
C ALA A 85 -3.37 16.33 2.52
N ALA A 86 -4.27 17.25 2.90
CA ALA A 86 -4.62 18.40 2.04
C ALA A 86 -3.46 19.40 1.92
N GLN A 87 -2.72 19.62 3.00
CA GLN A 87 -1.53 20.49 3.00
C GLN A 87 -0.39 19.86 2.19
N ALA A 88 -0.17 18.54 2.32
CA ALA A 88 0.83 17.83 1.56
C ALA A 88 0.55 17.84 0.06
N ALA A 89 -0.71 17.66 -0.34
CA ALA A 89 -1.15 17.74 -1.74
C ALA A 89 -0.94 19.13 -2.38
N ALA A 90 -0.71 20.17 -1.57
CA ALA A 90 -0.44 21.53 -2.02
C ALA A 90 1.00 21.98 -1.76
N SER A 91 1.88 21.10 -1.27
CA SER A 91 3.23 21.45 -0.85
C SER A 91 4.29 20.69 -1.63
N THR A 92 5.24 21.41 -2.21
CA THR A 92 6.46 20.86 -2.81
C THR A 92 7.58 20.67 -1.78
N ASN A 93 7.36 20.99 -0.50
CA ASN A 93 8.41 21.00 0.51
C ASN A 93 8.76 19.62 1.07
N TRP A 94 7.91 18.62 0.93
CA TRP A 94 8.23 17.25 1.31
C TRP A 94 8.82 16.50 0.11
N HIS A 95 9.62 15.47 0.38
CA HIS A 95 10.21 14.65 -0.67
C HIS A 95 9.75 13.19 -0.57
N MET A 96 9.61 12.67 0.65
CA MET A 96 9.17 11.30 0.92
C MET A 96 8.02 11.29 1.92
N GLY A 97 6.98 10.50 1.67
CA GLY A 97 5.89 10.24 2.61
C GLY A 97 5.92 8.80 3.11
N PHE A 98 5.68 8.58 4.40
CA PHE A 98 5.72 7.26 5.04
C PHE A 98 4.37 6.90 5.68
N ARG A 99 3.83 5.72 5.37
CA ARG A 99 2.63 5.16 6.01
C ARG A 99 2.83 3.68 6.24
N ARG A 100 2.90 3.27 7.51
CA ARG A 100 3.38 1.93 7.90
C ARG A 100 4.74 1.69 7.24
N TYR A 101 4.87 0.64 6.42
CA TYR A 101 6.08 0.32 5.66
C TYR A 101 6.07 0.89 4.24
N GLY A 102 4.94 1.45 3.79
CA GLY A 102 4.78 2.06 2.48
C GLY A 102 5.45 3.43 2.41
N ILE A 103 6.06 3.71 1.26
CA ILE A 103 6.80 4.94 0.99
C ILE A 103 6.31 5.50 -0.35
N ILE A 104 6.04 6.81 -0.38
CA ILE A 104 5.68 7.58 -1.59
C ILE A 104 6.68 8.73 -1.79
N LEU A 105 6.82 9.19 -3.03
CA LEU A 105 7.63 10.35 -3.39
C LEU A 105 6.74 11.55 -3.72
N ASN A 106 7.22 12.77 -3.47
CA ASN A 106 6.52 14.00 -3.88
C ASN A 106 6.72 14.27 -5.38
N GLY A 107 6.24 13.34 -6.19
CA GLY A 107 6.32 13.41 -7.64
C GLY A 107 5.23 12.59 -8.30
N GLY A 108 4.91 12.94 -9.54
CA GLY A 108 3.88 12.26 -10.31
C GLY A 108 2.51 12.36 -9.66
N ALA A 109 1.88 11.23 -9.34
CA ALA A 109 0.52 11.21 -8.81
C ALA A 109 0.43 11.41 -7.28
N SER A 110 1.55 11.29 -6.55
CA SER A 110 1.58 11.35 -5.09
C SER A 110 1.63 12.76 -4.50
N GLY A 111 2.05 13.76 -5.28
CA GLY A 111 2.14 15.14 -4.80
C GLY A 111 2.56 16.13 -5.88
N PRO A 112 2.54 17.44 -5.57
CA PRO A 112 2.76 18.50 -6.56
C PRO A 112 4.24 18.76 -6.90
N GLY A 113 5.18 18.08 -6.23
CA GLY A 113 6.60 18.16 -6.58
C GLY A 113 6.95 17.35 -7.84
N THR A 114 8.24 17.31 -8.14
CA THR A 114 8.82 16.61 -9.30
C THR A 114 9.72 15.44 -8.88
N VAL A 115 9.72 15.08 -7.59
CA VAL A 115 10.67 14.11 -7.00
C VAL A 115 10.61 12.77 -7.72
N GLN A 116 11.78 12.23 -8.06
CA GLN A 116 11.92 10.92 -8.67
C GLN A 116 12.87 10.04 -7.87
N GLY A 117 12.69 8.72 -7.96
CA GLY A 117 13.54 7.73 -7.32
C GLY A 117 14.05 6.70 -8.31
N ALA A 118 15.26 6.19 -8.06
CA ALA A 118 15.84 5.08 -8.81
C ALA A 118 16.50 4.08 -7.84
N LEU A 119 16.49 2.79 -8.20
CA LEU A 119 17.26 1.78 -7.47
C LEU A 119 18.74 1.85 -7.87
N ALA A 120 19.61 2.10 -6.90
CA ALA A 120 21.06 2.25 -7.10
C ALA A 120 21.81 0.95 -6.76
N ALA A 121 21.48 0.35 -5.62
CA ALA A 121 22.00 -0.95 -5.19
C ALA A 121 20.84 -1.88 -4.83
N ALA A 122 20.71 -2.97 -5.59
CA ALA A 122 19.62 -3.91 -5.49
C ALA A 122 19.76 -4.93 -4.35
N GLN A 123 20.98 -5.10 -3.82
CA GLN A 123 21.29 -6.06 -2.75
C GLN A 123 20.91 -7.49 -3.18
N GLU A 124 21.41 -7.90 -4.34
CA GLU A 124 21.04 -9.17 -4.98
C GLU A 124 21.43 -10.40 -4.15
N ASP A 125 22.48 -10.30 -3.34
CA ASP A 125 22.94 -11.36 -2.42
C ASP A 125 21.98 -11.64 -1.26
N PHE A 126 21.04 -10.72 -0.98
CA PHE A 126 19.92 -10.98 -0.07
C PHE A 126 18.89 -11.95 -0.66
N TYR A 127 18.98 -12.29 -1.95
CA TYR A 127 18.02 -13.12 -2.65
C TYR A 127 18.70 -14.29 -3.39
N SER A 128 17.99 -15.41 -3.50
CA SER A 128 18.39 -16.54 -4.34
C SER A 128 17.18 -16.92 -5.19
N ASP A 129 17.29 -16.77 -6.50
CA ASP A 129 16.19 -17.01 -7.45
C ASP A 129 14.92 -16.20 -7.12
N GLY A 130 15.08 -14.96 -6.64
CA GLY A 130 13.98 -14.07 -6.23
C GLY A 130 13.47 -14.29 -4.81
N GLU A 131 13.84 -15.40 -4.17
CA GLU A 131 13.42 -15.72 -2.80
C GLU A 131 14.40 -15.14 -1.76
N PRO A 132 13.92 -14.61 -0.62
CA PRO A 132 14.78 -14.09 0.44
C PRO A 132 15.75 -15.15 1.01
N ASN A 133 17.04 -14.85 0.99
CA ASN A 133 18.06 -15.63 1.69
C ASN A 133 18.03 -15.31 3.19
N VAL A 134 17.32 -16.15 3.96
CA VAL A 134 17.11 -15.97 5.40
C VAL A 134 18.40 -15.78 6.18
N GLU A 135 19.48 -16.50 5.83
CA GLU A 135 20.75 -16.40 6.56
C GLU A 135 21.41 -15.03 6.39
N VAL A 136 21.40 -14.50 5.15
CA VAL A 136 21.95 -13.17 4.84
C VAL A 136 21.14 -12.08 5.56
N PHE A 137 19.81 -12.11 5.44
CA PHE A 137 18.93 -11.15 6.11
C PHE A 137 19.09 -11.11 7.64
N LEU A 138 19.33 -12.27 8.27
CA LEU A 138 19.49 -12.35 9.73
C LEU A 138 20.90 -12.01 10.20
N ALA A 139 21.90 -12.08 9.33
CA ALA A 139 23.29 -11.77 9.65
C ALA A 139 23.65 -10.29 9.38
N ALA A 140 23.00 -9.66 8.40
CA ALA A 140 23.29 -8.29 7.99
C ALA A 140 22.99 -7.26 9.10
N THR A 141 23.83 -6.23 9.19
CA THR A 141 23.59 -5.06 10.03
C THR A 141 23.70 -3.78 9.22
N ALA A 142 23.09 -2.71 9.72
CA ALA A 142 23.15 -1.41 9.06
C ALA A 142 24.60 -0.94 8.88
N GLU A 143 25.49 -1.19 9.83
CA GLU A 143 26.91 -0.82 9.76
C GLU A 143 27.66 -1.58 8.67
N GLN A 144 27.35 -2.85 8.43
CA GLN A 144 27.97 -3.65 7.35
C GLN A 144 27.52 -3.15 5.98
N GLU A 145 26.23 -2.81 5.85
CA GLU A 145 25.63 -2.36 4.59
C GLU A 145 25.77 -0.85 4.34
N GLU A 146 26.49 -0.12 5.19
CA GLU A 146 26.69 1.33 5.06
C GLU A 146 27.54 1.69 3.83
N GLU A 147 28.47 0.83 3.44
CA GLU A 147 29.36 1.10 2.30
C GLU A 147 28.59 1.29 1.00
N HIS A 148 27.45 0.61 0.84
CA HIS A 148 26.57 0.79 -0.31
C HIS A 148 25.91 2.18 -0.30
N LEU A 149 25.52 2.70 0.85
CA LEU A 149 24.94 4.05 0.94
C LEU A 149 25.94 5.14 0.54
N LEU A 150 27.22 4.93 0.84
CA LEU A 150 28.33 5.85 0.56
C LEU A 150 28.99 5.62 -0.81
N ALA A 151 28.57 4.59 -1.55
CA ALA A 151 29.15 4.25 -2.85
C ALA A 151 28.89 5.36 -3.89
N SER A 152 29.78 5.42 -4.89
CA SER A 152 29.57 6.26 -6.07
C SER A 152 28.75 5.51 -7.12
N TYR A 153 27.71 6.15 -7.64
CA TYR A 153 26.80 5.58 -8.64
C TYR A 153 26.88 6.40 -9.94
N ASP A 154 26.91 5.72 -11.09
CA ASP A 154 26.69 6.37 -12.38
C ASP A 154 25.19 6.65 -12.54
N LEU A 155 24.80 7.87 -12.21
CA LEU A 155 23.40 8.29 -12.23
C LEU A 155 22.79 8.23 -13.64
N SER A 156 23.59 8.34 -14.70
CA SER A 156 23.12 8.26 -16.08
C SER A 156 22.67 6.86 -16.49
N SER A 157 23.10 5.84 -15.74
CA SER A 157 22.69 4.44 -15.93
C SER A 157 21.39 4.07 -15.19
N LEU A 158 20.96 4.91 -14.25
CA LEU A 158 19.81 4.65 -13.40
C LEU A 158 18.51 5.06 -14.10
N THR A 159 17.45 4.30 -13.84
CA THR A 159 16.09 4.64 -14.31
C THR A 159 15.34 5.33 -13.19
N PHE A 160 15.19 6.65 -13.32
CA PHE A 160 14.41 7.46 -12.39
C PHE A 160 12.92 7.40 -12.73
N VAL A 161 12.10 7.16 -11.71
CA VAL A 161 10.65 7.10 -11.83
C VAL A 161 9.99 7.97 -10.75
N ALA A 162 8.94 8.67 -11.14
CA ALA A 162 8.01 9.29 -10.20
C ALA A 162 6.94 8.28 -9.79
N ASP A 163 6.21 8.58 -8.72
CA ASP A 163 5.05 7.75 -8.35
C ASP A 163 3.95 7.88 -9.39
N ALA A 164 3.28 6.77 -9.68
CA ALA A 164 2.14 6.68 -10.58
C ALA A 164 0.95 5.99 -9.91
N PRO A 165 -0.27 6.19 -10.42
CA PRO A 165 -1.43 5.41 -10.01
C PRO A 165 -1.17 3.92 -10.28
N THR A 166 -1.33 3.08 -9.26
CA THR A 166 -1.12 1.64 -9.32
C THR A 166 -2.39 0.94 -8.87
N ALA A 167 -2.93 0.07 -9.74
CA ALA A 167 -4.10 -0.74 -9.43
C ALA A 167 -3.75 -1.84 -8.40
N ALA A 168 -4.70 -2.17 -7.53
CA ALA A 168 -4.60 -3.33 -6.65
C ALA A 168 -4.67 -4.65 -7.44
N ILE A 169 -5.38 -4.64 -8.58
CA ILE A 169 -5.47 -5.76 -9.51
C ILE A 169 -4.35 -5.59 -10.54
N LYS A 170 -3.24 -6.31 -10.33
CA LYS A 170 -2.04 -6.25 -11.16
C LYS A 170 -1.37 -7.62 -11.25
N GLY A 171 -0.63 -7.85 -12.32
CA GLY A 171 0.23 -9.03 -12.49
C GLY A 171 1.55 -8.96 -11.75
N SER A 172 2.33 -10.02 -11.87
CA SER A 172 3.67 -10.11 -11.30
C SER A 172 4.68 -9.16 -11.95
N LYS A 173 4.40 -8.70 -13.18
CA LYS A 173 5.35 -7.96 -14.03
C LYS A 173 6.61 -8.76 -14.37
N GLU A 174 6.55 -10.08 -14.21
CA GLU A 174 7.63 -10.97 -14.58
C GLU A 174 7.69 -11.19 -16.09
N TRP A 175 8.93 -11.37 -16.57
CA TRP A 175 9.22 -11.63 -17.96
C TRP A 175 9.41 -13.11 -18.20
N THR A 176 8.67 -13.64 -19.18
CA THR A 176 8.90 -14.98 -19.70
C THR A 176 9.31 -14.92 -21.16
N PHE A 177 10.21 -15.83 -21.54
CA PHE A 177 10.77 -15.90 -22.89
C PHE A 177 10.37 -17.23 -23.52
N SER A 178 9.65 -17.16 -24.65
CA SER A 178 9.25 -18.34 -25.41
C SER A 178 9.77 -18.21 -26.84
N GLY A 179 10.94 -18.79 -27.11
CA GLY A 179 11.64 -18.58 -28.37
C GLY A 179 12.05 -17.11 -28.52
N ALA A 180 11.46 -16.41 -29.50
CA ALA A 180 11.71 -14.98 -29.71
C ALA A 180 10.73 -14.09 -28.92
N ASP A 181 9.61 -14.64 -28.44
CA ASP A 181 8.58 -13.87 -27.77
C ASP A 181 8.99 -13.48 -26.36
N GLN A 182 8.82 -12.20 -26.05
CA GLN A 182 9.03 -11.60 -24.74
C GLN A 182 7.65 -11.27 -24.16
N ILE A 183 7.21 -12.08 -23.20
CA ILE A 183 5.86 -12.06 -22.66
C ILE A 183 5.92 -11.50 -21.24
N LEU A 184 5.21 -10.39 -21.03
CA LEU A 184 5.04 -9.74 -19.74
C LEU A 184 3.72 -10.15 -19.11
N ASP A 185 3.75 -10.60 -17.85
CA ASP A 185 2.54 -10.85 -17.06
C ASP A 185 1.95 -9.55 -16.49
N GLU A 186 0.80 -9.17 -17.04
CA GLU A 186 0.03 -7.99 -16.64
C GLU A 186 -1.09 -8.34 -15.64
N GLY A 187 -1.23 -9.62 -15.28
CA GLY A 187 -2.17 -10.13 -14.29
C GLY A 187 -3.28 -10.90 -14.98
N TRP A 188 -4.29 -10.19 -15.47
CA TRP A 188 -5.47 -10.80 -16.12
C TRP A 188 -5.27 -10.97 -17.65
N TYR A 189 -4.15 -10.49 -18.17
CA TYR A 189 -3.70 -10.69 -19.54
C TYR A 189 -2.16 -10.78 -19.59
N PHE A 190 -1.64 -11.28 -20.70
CA PHE A 190 -0.23 -11.22 -21.05
C PHE A 190 -0.01 -10.25 -22.20
N TYR A 191 1.12 -9.55 -22.18
CA TYR A 191 1.54 -8.66 -23.27
C TYR A 191 2.81 -9.17 -23.95
N ASN A 192 2.74 -9.38 -25.27
CA ASN A 192 3.90 -9.78 -26.08
C ASN A 192 4.55 -8.52 -26.70
N LEU A 193 5.82 -8.28 -26.39
CA LEU A 193 6.54 -7.10 -26.89
C LEU A 193 6.94 -7.18 -28.36
N ASN A 194 7.20 -8.38 -28.88
CA ASN A 194 7.63 -8.57 -30.25
C ASN A 194 6.49 -8.33 -31.24
N GLY A 195 5.27 -8.70 -30.88
CA GLY A 195 4.07 -8.53 -31.70
C GLY A 195 3.14 -7.40 -31.27
N HIS A 196 3.35 -6.80 -30.09
CA HIS A 196 2.43 -5.88 -29.44
C HIS A 196 0.99 -6.42 -29.30
N SER A 197 0.85 -7.74 -29.15
CA SER A 197 -0.44 -8.42 -28.95
C SER A 197 -0.69 -8.67 -27.47
N ILE A 198 -1.96 -8.76 -27.10
CA ILE A 198 -2.38 -9.23 -25.78
C ILE A 198 -3.10 -10.58 -25.89
N THR A 199 -2.95 -11.41 -24.88
CA THR A 199 -3.67 -12.68 -24.73
C THR A 199 -4.25 -12.78 -23.33
N LEU A 200 -5.40 -13.45 -23.20
CA LEU A 200 -6.03 -13.70 -21.91
C LEU A 200 -5.07 -14.44 -20.96
N ASN A 201 -5.10 -14.07 -19.68
CA ASN A 201 -4.59 -14.90 -18.59
C ASN A 201 -5.79 -15.34 -17.74
N ASP A 202 -6.34 -16.50 -18.06
CA ASP A 202 -7.52 -17.09 -17.43
C ASP A 202 -7.19 -17.86 -16.14
N GLU A 203 -5.90 -18.00 -15.82
CA GLU A 203 -5.42 -18.73 -14.65
C GLU A 203 -5.27 -17.86 -13.39
N ASN A 204 -5.36 -16.53 -13.54
CA ASN A 204 -5.29 -15.59 -12.43
C ASN A 204 -6.68 -15.12 -12.00
N TRP A 205 -6.92 -15.22 -10.69
CA TRP A 205 -8.13 -14.78 -10.02
C TRP A 205 -7.81 -13.72 -8.97
N TRP A 206 -8.82 -12.93 -8.61
CA TRP A 206 -8.75 -12.02 -7.47
C TRP A 206 -10.00 -12.17 -6.62
N LEU A 207 -9.82 -11.98 -5.32
CA LEU A 207 -10.92 -11.61 -4.44
C LEU A 207 -11.03 -10.09 -4.43
N VAL A 208 -12.23 -9.55 -4.64
CA VAL A 208 -12.52 -8.11 -4.65
C VAL A 208 -13.57 -7.79 -3.60
N ARG A 209 -13.39 -6.67 -2.91
CA ARG A 209 -14.34 -6.08 -1.97
C ARG A 209 -15.10 -4.97 -2.69
N SER A 210 -16.41 -4.90 -2.49
CA SER A 210 -17.25 -3.88 -3.11
C SER A 210 -16.93 -2.47 -2.61
N ASN A 211 -17.46 -1.48 -3.33
CA ASN A 211 -17.43 -0.07 -2.96
C ASN A 211 -18.01 0.22 -1.56
N THR A 212 -18.98 -0.57 -1.12
CA THR A 212 -19.60 -0.40 0.20
C THR A 212 -18.74 -1.02 1.30
N GLY A 213 -17.91 -2.01 0.95
CA GLY A 213 -17.12 -2.79 1.90
C GLY A 213 -17.85 -3.98 2.51
N GLU A 214 -19.13 -4.18 2.16
CA GLU A 214 -20.03 -5.14 2.82
C GLU A 214 -20.16 -6.46 2.06
N SER A 215 -19.88 -6.46 0.76
CA SER A 215 -19.94 -7.61 -0.15
C SER A 215 -18.60 -7.82 -0.84
N TYR A 216 -18.41 -9.02 -1.37
CA TYR A 216 -17.17 -9.45 -2.00
C TYR A 216 -17.47 -10.28 -3.24
N ALA A 217 -16.51 -10.40 -4.14
CA ALA A 217 -16.58 -11.36 -5.22
C ALA A 217 -15.22 -12.02 -5.46
N LYS A 218 -15.23 -13.23 -5.99
CA LYS A 218 -14.07 -13.86 -6.62
C LYS A 218 -14.26 -13.71 -8.13
N PHE A 219 -13.28 -13.17 -8.85
CA PHE A 219 -13.44 -12.90 -10.28
C PHE A 219 -12.18 -13.20 -11.09
N HIS A 220 -12.39 -13.45 -12.37
CA HIS A 220 -11.35 -13.65 -13.38
C HIS A 220 -11.88 -13.25 -14.77
N ALA A 221 -10.97 -13.09 -15.73
CA ALA A 221 -11.32 -12.84 -17.13
C ALA A 221 -11.52 -14.18 -17.86
N THR A 222 -12.56 -14.29 -18.68
CA THR A 222 -12.90 -15.51 -19.43
C THR A 222 -12.80 -15.35 -20.94
N GLU A 223 -12.95 -14.13 -21.44
CA GLU A 223 -12.79 -13.82 -22.86
C GLU A 223 -12.05 -12.49 -23.02
N LEU A 224 -11.19 -12.39 -24.05
CA LEU A 224 -10.44 -11.18 -24.36
C LEU A 224 -10.19 -11.09 -25.86
N SER A 225 -10.52 -9.93 -26.43
CA SER A 225 -10.04 -9.52 -27.74
C SER A 225 -9.70 -8.03 -27.75
N TYR A 226 -8.71 -7.64 -28.55
CA TYR A 226 -8.32 -6.24 -28.66
C TYR A 226 -7.97 -5.90 -30.10
N SER A 227 -8.52 -4.77 -30.57
CA SER A 227 -8.01 -4.10 -31.76
C SER A 227 -7.99 -2.59 -31.54
N PRO A 228 -6.97 -1.86 -32.04
CA PRO A 228 -6.97 -0.40 -31.96
C PRO A 228 -8.18 0.27 -32.63
N ALA A 229 -8.89 -0.42 -33.53
CA ALA A 229 -10.05 0.13 -34.23
C ALA A 229 -11.35 -0.02 -33.43
N THR A 230 -11.49 -1.09 -32.66
CA THR A 230 -12.73 -1.42 -31.92
C THR A 230 -12.60 -1.19 -30.42
N GLY A 231 -11.38 -1.17 -29.89
CA GLY A 231 -11.12 -1.15 -28.46
C GLY A 231 -10.86 -2.55 -27.90
N LEU A 232 -10.90 -2.62 -26.58
CA LEU A 232 -10.79 -3.82 -25.78
C LEU A 232 -12.20 -4.40 -25.55
N ASP A 233 -12.39 -5.67 -25.88
CA ASP A 233 -13.62 -6.43 -25.62
C ASP A 233 -13.29 -7.59 -24.69
N VAL A 234 -13.84 -7.57 -23.47
CA VAL A 234 -13.48 -8.50 -22.39
C VAL A 234 -14.72 -8.92 -21.62
N THR A 235 -14.76 -10.19 -21.25
CA THR A 235 -15.75 -10.73 -20.30
C THR A 235 -15.06 -11.11 -19.00
N PHE A 236 -15.62 -10.65 -17.88
CA PHE A 236 -15.25 -11.11 -16.54
C PHE A 236 -16.42 -11.86 -15.89
N GLU A 237 -16.12 -12.96 -15.22
CA GLU A 237 -17.09 -13.70 -14.41
C GLU A 237 -16.81 -13.50 -12.92
N PHE A 238 -17.89 -13.36 -12.14
CA PHE A 238 -17.85 -13.14 -10.70
C PHE A 238 -18.62 -14.25 -9.99
N ASN A 239 -18.04 -14.79 -8.93
CA ASN A 239 -18.76 -15.47 -7.87
C ASN A 239 -18.91 -14.50 -6.71
N VAL A 240 -20.13 -14.07 -6.41
CA VAL A 240 -20.42 -12.99 -5.48
C VAL A 240 -20.82 -13.57 -4.13
N GLN A 241 -20.19 -13.05 -3.08
CA GLN A 241 -20.54 -13.22 -1.69
C GLN A 241 -21.32 -11.97 -1.26
N PRO A 242 -22.67 -12.04 -1.21
CA PRO A 242 -23.48 -10.89 -0.85
C PRO A 242 -23.23 -10.43 0.59
N ALA A 243 -23.64 -9.20 0.88
CA ALA A 243 -23.52 -8.65 2.23
C ALA A 243 -24.16 -9.55 3.29
N ASN A 244 -23.49 -9.67 4.45
CA ASN A 244 -23.90 -10.52 5.58
C ASN A 244 -23.92 -12.03 5.30
N THR A 245 -23.22 -12.49 4.26
CA THR A 245 -23.03 -13.92 3.98
C THR A 245 -21.56 -14.32 4.16
N THR A 246 -21.29 -15.62 4.26
CA THR A 246 -19.95 -16.19 4.41
C THR A 246 -19.57 -17.11 3.25
N GLN A 247 -20.35 -17.08 2.16
CA GLN A 247 -20.19 -17.95 1.00
C GLN A 247 -20.52 -17.18 -0.28
N PHE A 248 -19.90 -17.58 -1.39
CA PHE A 248 -20.31 -17.12 -2.71
C PHE A 248 -21.64 -17.80 -3.09
N THR A 249 -22.73 -17.03 -3.12
CA THR A 249 -24.09 -17.57 -3.35
C THR A 249 -24.76 -17.04 -4.63
N SER A 250 -24.12 -16.08 -5.28
CA SER A 250 -24.62 -15.43 -6.50
C SER A 250 -23.50 -15.37 -7.53
N THR A 251 -23.84 -15.07 -8.78
CA THR A 251 -22.89 -14.82 -9.84
C THR A 251 -23.23 -13.51 -10.53
N ALA A 252 -22.24 -12.89 -11.17
CA ALA A 252 -22.41 -11.72 -12.02
C ALA A 252 -21.47 -11.83 -13.23
N THR A 253 -21.78 -11.12 -14.31
CA THR A 253 -20.99 -11.14 -15.55
C THR A 253 -20.83 -9.72 -16.09
N PHE A 254 -19.57 -9.33 -16.33
CA PHE A 254 -19.25 -8.03 -16.89
C PHE A 254 -18.70 -8.18 -18.30
N ASP A 255 -19.56 -7.96 -19.29
CA ASP A 255 -19.18 -7.83 -20.70
C ASP A 255 -18.87 -6.36 -20.99
N ALA A 256 -17.61 -6.07 -21.30
CA ALA A 256 -17.10 -4.71 -21.45
C ALA A 256 -16.43 -4.50 -22.81
N LEU A 257 -17.03 -3.65 -23.64
CA LEU A 257 -16.40 -3.10 -24.84
C LEU A 257 -15.94 -1.66 -24.57
N VAL A 258 -14.64 -1.47 -24.43
CA VAL A 258 -14.02 -0.19 -24.04
C VAL A 258 -13.13 0.33 -25.16
N ALA A 259 -13.50 1.48 -25.73
CA ALA A 259 -12.69 2.18 -26.73
C ALA A 259 -11.36 2.68 -26.14
N THR A 260 -10.40 3.04 -27.00
CA THR A 260 -9.16 3.69 -26.57
C THR A 260 -9.44 4.99 -25.80
N ASP A 261 -8.75 5.17 -24.67
CA ASP A 261 -8.95 6.29 -23.74
C ASP A 261 -10.36 6.35 -23.12
N GLY A 262 -11.04 5.19 -23.05
CA GLY A 262 -12.37 5.01 -22.45
C GLY A 262 -12.34 4.17 -21.16
N ALA A 263 -13.51 4.08 -20.52
CA ALA A 263 -13.71 3.20 -19.36
C ALA A 263 -15.14 2.65 -19.32
N ALA A 264 -15.31 1.50 -18.67
CA ALA A 264 -16.60 0.92 -18.31
C ALA A 264 -16.58 0.49 -16.83
N CYS A 265 -17.70 0.66 -16.14
CA CYS A 265 -17.80 0.40 -14.71
C CYS A 265 -18.93 -0.57 -14.39
N PHE A 266 -18.70 -1.41 -13.39
CA PHE A 266 -19.58 -2.51 -13.05
C PHE A 266 -19.84 -2.57 -11.55
N ASP A 267 -21.10 -2.80 -11.18
CA ASP A 267 -21.57 -3.13 -9.84
C ASP A 267 -21.89 -4.63 -9.84
N PHE A 268 -21.07 -5.43 -9.15
CA PHE A 268 -21.22 -6.89 -9.17
C PHE A 268 -22.32 -7.37 -8.22
N ASP A 269 -22.76 -6.54 -7.28
CA ASP A 269 -23.90 -6.86 -6.42
C ASP A 269 -25.22 -6.76 -7.19
N ALA A 270 -25.30 -5.77 -8.10
CA ALA A 270 -26.46 -5.55 -8.96
C ALA A 270 -26.43 -6.34 -10.28
N ASP A 271 -25.29 -6.97 -10.61
CA ASP A 271 -25.02 -7.58 -11.93
C ASP A 271 -25.31 -6.59 -13.07
N ALA A 272 -24.74 -5.38 -12.96
CA ALA A 272 -25.10 -4.27 -13.83
C ALA A 272 -23.91 -3.36 -14.16
N THR A 273 -23.84 -2.95 -15.43
CA THR A 273 -23.02 -1.81 -15.83
C THR A 273 -23.62 -0.52 -15.29
N VAL A 274 -22.78 0.33 -14.72
CA VAL A 274 -23.17 1.62 -14.12
C VAL A 274 -22.29 2.75 -14.63
N GLU A 275 -22.74 3.99 -14.44
CA GLU A 275 -21.95 5.18 -14.80
C GLU A 275 -20.69 5.27 -13.93
N CYS A 276 -19.52 5.43 -14.55
CA CYS A 276 -18.24 5.55 -13.84
C CYS A 276 -18.12 6.80 -12.96
N THR A 277 -18.97 7.81 -13.16
CA THR A 277 -19.04 9.00 -12.30
C THR A 277 -19.93 8.78 -11.07
N SER A 278 -20.67 7.67 -11.00
CA SER A 278 -21.48 7.32 -9.84
C SER A 278 -20.60 6.79 -8.71
N SER A 279 -21.16 6.67 -7.51
CA SER A 279 -20.52 5.95 -6.42
C SER A 279 -20.83 4.45 -6.43
N ALA A 280 -21.65 3.95 -7.35
CA ALA A 280 -22.23 2.60 -7.32
C ALA A 280 -21.30 1.51 -7.84
N TRP A 281 -20.34 1.84 -8.71
CA TRP A 281 -19.43 0.86 -9.29
C TRP A 281 -18.51 0.23 -8.24
N ASP A 282 -18.18 -1.04 -8.42
CA ASP A 282 -17.17 -1.76 -7.63
C ASP A 282 -15.85 -1.85 -8.38
N ILE A 283 -15.92 -2.14 -9.69
CA ILE A 283 -14.78 -2.29 -10.58
C ILE A 283 -14.93 -1.36 -11.79
N LYS A 284 -13.81 -0.77 -12.23
CA LYS A 284 -13.70 0.02 -13.47
C LYS A 284 -12.62 -0.58 -14.36
N LEU A 285 -13.02 -1.05 -15.54
CA LEU A 285 -12.11 -1.33 -16.64
C LEU A 285 -11.79 -0.02 -17.37
N GLU A 286 -10.51 0.32 -17.47
CA GLU A 286 -10.03 1.53 -18.15
C GLU A 286 -9.00 1.16 -19.21
N VAL A 287 -9.18 1.70 -20.41
CA VAL A 287 -8.18 1.65 -21.47
C VAL A 287 -7.56 3.02 -21.58
N LYS A 288 -6.30 3.17 -21.19
CA LYS A 288 -5.55 4.43 -21.36
C LYS A 288 -4.40 4.20 -22.31
N SER A 289 -4.52 4.72 -23.53
CA SER A 289 -3.64 4.39 -24.66
C SER A 289 -3.58 2.87 -24.92
N ARG A 290 -2.55 2.17 -24.39
CA ARG A 290 -2.39 0.71 -24.48
C ARG A 290 -2.28 0.03 -23.11
N GLN A 291 -2.60 0.75 -22.05
CA GLN A 291 -2.68 0.23 -20.69
C GLN A 291 -4.12 -0.18 -20.41
N PHE A 292 -4.30 -1.42 -19.98
CA PHE A 292 -5.61 -2.00 -19.67
C PHE A 292 -5.70 -2.23 -18.17
N ASN A 293 -6.28 -1.27 -17.46
CA ASN A 293 -6.27 -1.23 -16.00
C ASN A 293 -7.63 -1.67 -15.46
N ILE A 294 -7.60 -2.41 -14.34
CA ILE A 294 -8.79 -2.72 -13.56
C ILE A 294 -8.64 -2.01 -12.22
N TRP A 295 -9.47 -1.02 -12.00
CA TRP A 295 -9.49 -0.22 -10.77
C TRP A 295 -10.64 -0.69 -9.87
N VAL A 296 -10.44 -0.56 -8.56
CA VAL A 296 -11.48 -0.78 -7.55
C VAL A 296 -12.02 0.54 -7.05
N ASN A 297 -13.28 0.60 -6.60
CA ASN A 297 -13.85 1.82 -6.01
C ASN A 297 -13.37 2.02 -4.58
N GLY A 298 -12.08 2.30 -4.43
CA GLY A 298 -11.44 2.64 -3.18
C GLY A 298 -10.05 3.21 -3.42
N GLY A 299 -9.44 3.70 -2.34
CA GLY A 299 -8.12 4.32 -2.41
C GLY A 299 -8.11 5.58 -3.29
N ILE A 300 -7.22 5.64 -4.28
CA ILE A 300 -7.11 6.81 -5.18
C ILE A 300 -8.14 6.81 -6.32
N SER A 301 -8.75 5.66 -6.61
CA SER A 301 -9.60 5.48 -7.80
C SER A 301 -11.07 5.79 -7.55
N GLY A 302 -11.51 5.73 -6.30
CA GLY A 302 -12.90 5.94 -5.92
C GLY A 302 -13.08 6.22 -4.43
N SER A 303 -14.24 6.79 -4.07
CA SER A 303 -14.54 7.20 -2.70
C SER A 303 -15.05 6.06 -1.80
N GLY A 304 -15.24 4.87 -2.36
CA GLY A 304 -15.71 3.70 -1.64
C GLY A 304 -14.60 3.00 -0.84
N GLN A 305 -14.92 1.78 -0.41
CA GLN A 305 -14.05 0.89 0.36
C GLN A 305 -13.50 -0.26 -0.50
N GLY A 306 -13.62 -0.17 -1.82
CA GLY A 306 -13.17 -1.20 -2.76
C GLY A 306 -11.69 -1.52 -2.60
N ALA A 307 -11.37 -2.81 -2.71
CA ALA A 307 -10.01 -3.34 -2.58
C ALA A 307 -9.93 -4.72 -3.21
N ALA A 308 -8.73 -5.20 -3.52
CA ALA A 308 -8.51 -6.53 -4.08
C ALA A 308 -7.41 -7.29 -3.34
N PHE A 309 -7.51 -8.61 -3.35
CA PHE A 309 -6.52 -9.55 -2.87
C PHE A 309 -6.25 -10.59 -3.97
N GLY A 310 -4.98 -10.69 -4.38
CA GLY A 310 -4.51 -11.56 -5.46
C GLY A 310 -3.25 -10.98 -6.11
N PRO A 311 -2.83 -11.52 -7.27
CA PRO A 311 -3.46 -12.62 -8.00
C PRO A 311 -3.40 -13.95 -7.23
N LEU A 312 -4.40 -14.80 -7.46
CA LEU A 312 -4.48 -16.18 -6.98
C LEU A 312 -4.50 -17.10 -8.21
N PRO A 313 -3.58 -18.08 -8.32
CA PRO A 313 -3.71 -19.14 -9.31
C PRO A 313 -5.04 -19.88 -9.15
N THR A 314 -5.61 -20.40 -10.24
CA THR A 314 -6.88 -21.16 -10.22
C THR A 314 -6.96 -22.18 -9.08
N ALA A 315 -5.89 -22.97 -8.87
CA ALA A 315 -5.83 -23.99 -7.83
C ALA A 315 -5.97 -23.43 -6.39
N ASP A 316 -5.52 -22.21 -6.15
CA ASP A 316 -5.67 -21.55 -4.84
C ASP A 316 -7.04 -20.87 -4.74
N ALA A 317 -7.45 -20.19 -5.81
CA ALA A 317 -8.75 -19.53 -5.93
C ALA A 317 -9.91 -20.51 -5.69
N ASP A 318 -9.81 -21.74 -6.18
CA ASP A 318 -10.80 -22.81 -5.98
C ASP A 318 -10.98 -23.23 -4.51
N GLN A 319 -9.97 -23.02 -3.67
CA GLN A 319 -10.05 -23.37 -2.24
C GLN A 319 -10.81 -22.30 -1.44
N TYR A 320 -10.88 -21.06 -1.94
CA TYR A 320 -11.64 -19.99 -1.31
C TYR A 320 -13.13 -20.16 -1.56
N ASN A 321 -13.85 -20.55 -0.50
CA ASN A 321 -15.32 -20.57 -0.44
C ASN A 321 -15.89 -19.33 0.28
N ASN A 322 -15.03 -18.49 0.84
CA ASN A 322 -15.35 -17.26 1.56
C ASN A 322 -14.25 -16.24 1.27
N ALA A 323 -14.63 -15.01 0.93
CA ALA A 323 -13.71 -13.92 0.59
C ALA A 323 -13.07 -13.24 1.83
N THR A 324 -13.53 -13.56 3.04
CA THR A 324 -13.10 -12.90 4.29
C THR A 324 -12.33 -13.81 5.25
N MET A 325 -12.25 -15.10 4.95
CA MET A 325 -11.51 -16.10 5.73
C MET A 325 -10.56 -16.90 4.83
N SER A 326 -9.50 -17.45 5.40
CA SER A 326 -8.60 -18.40 4.76
C SER A 326 -9.36 -19.65 4.28
N PRO A 327 -8.81 -20.45 3.33
CA PRO A 327 -9.50 -21.62 2.80
C PRO A 327 -9.93 -22.66 3.85
N ASP A 328 -9.16 -22.79 4.93
CA ASP A 328 -9.47 -23.66 6.07
C ASP A 328 -10.47 -23.05 7.07
N GLY A 329 -10.90 -21.80 6.84
CA GLY A 329 -11.83 -21.05 7.68
C GLY A 329 -11.25 -20.62 9.03
N SER A 330 -9.93 -20.69 9.24
CA SER A 330 -9.31 -20.44 10.56
C SER A 330 -8.91 -18.99 10.80
N THR A 331 -8.57 -18.26 9.73
CA THR A 331 -7.91 -16.95 9.83
C THR A 331 -8.64 -15.91 8.98
N PRO A 332 -9.01 -14.74 9.53
CA PRO A 332 -9.50 -13.63 8.72
C PRO A 332 -8.46 -13.19 7.68
N ILE A 333 -8.89 -12.85 6.47
CA ILE A 333 -7.99 -12.41 5.38
C ILE A 333 -8.25 -10.97 4.90
N VAL A 334 -9.19 -10.27 5.53
CA VAL A 334 -9.60 -8.90 5.15
C VAL A 334 -8.43 -7.90 5.15
N GLN A 335 -7.36 -8.17 5.91
CA GLN A 335 -6.12 -7.39 5.94
C GLN A 335 -5.23 -7.56 4.71
N HIS A 336 -5.48 -8.55 3.84
CA HIS A 336 -4.73 -8.78 2.60
C HIS A 336 -5.31 -8.00 1.41
N TYR A 337 -6.46 -7.35 1.60
CA TYR A 337 -7.09 -6.53 0.58
C TYR A 337 -6.42 -5.16 0.51
N GLU A 338 -5.88 -4.85 -0.66
CA GLU A 338 -5.25 -3.58 -0.95
C GLU A 338 -6.19 -2.74 -1.84
N ALA A 339 -6.31 -1.46 -1.55
CA ALA A 339 -6.99 -0.52 -2.44
C ALA A 339 -6.00 0.04 -3.47
N ASP A 340 -6.52 0.63 -4.54
CA ASP A 340 -5.68 1.35 -5.50
C ASP A 340 -4.91 2.47 -4.80
N LYS A 341 -3.63 2.62 -5.15
CA LYS A 341 -2.73 3.56 -4.47
C LYS A 341 -1.78 4.22 -5.45
N ASN A 342 -1.23 5.36 -5.06
CA ASN A 342 -0.04 5.86 -5.72
C ASN A 342 1.16 5.08 -5.21
N ALA A 343 2.02 4.68 -6.13
CA ALA A 343 3.22 3.92 -5.83
C ALA A 343 4.29 4.19 -6.88
N GLY A 344 5.54 3.89 -6.54
CA GLY A 344 6.69 4.01 -7.43
C GLY A 344 7.78 3.03 -7.02
N ILE A 345 9.02 3.49 -7.07
CA ILE A 345 10.21 2.63 -6.89
C ILE A 345 10.20 1.80 -5.59
N PHE A 346 9.61 2.30 -4.51
CA PHE A 346 9.56 1.60 -3.21
C PHE A 346 8.53 0.47 -3.14
N GLU A 347 7.57 0.42 -4.08
CA GLU A 347 6.66 -0.71 -4.26
C GLU A 347 7.27 -1.73 -5.23
N ASP A 348 7.83 -1.26 -6.33
CA ASP A 348 8.42 -2.12 -7.38
C ASP A 348 9.70 -2.81 -6.89
N LYS A 349 10.48 -2.09 -6.06
CA LYS A 349 11.73 -2.56 -5.47
C LYS A 349 11.61 -2.42 -3.97
N LEU A 350 10.91 -3.35 -3.32
CA LEU A 350 10.71 -3.37 -1.88
C LEU A 350 12.02 -3.28 -1.11
N TRP A 351 12.02 -2.54 0.00
CA TRP A 351 13.18 -2.35 0.88
C TRP A 351 13.30 -3.44 1.96
N HIS A 352 12.40 -4.43 1.95
CA HIS A 352 12.29 -5.43 3.01
C HIS A 352 11.86 -6.81 2.50
N ALA A 353 12.06 -7.82 3.36
CA ALA A 353 11.35 -9.09 3.32
C ALA A 353 10.46 -9.24 4.57
N TYR A 354 9.37 -10.01 4.44
CA TYR A 354 8.44 -10.32 5.52
C TYR A 354 8.48 -11.81 5.85
N HIS A 355 8.09 -12.16 7.08
CA HIS A 355 7.88 -13.55 7.52
C HIS A 355 9.12 -14.46 7.51
N LEU A 356 10.32 -13.89 7.59
CA LEU A 356 11.55 -14.68 7.73
C LEU A 356 11.52 -15.50 9.03
N SER A 357 11.93 -16.78 8.94
CA SER A 357 11.94 -17.72 10.07
C SER A 357 10.59 -17.84 10.80
N ASN A 358 9.47 -17.78 10.06
CA ASN A 358 8.10 -17.84 10.58
C ASN A 358 7.74 -16.74 11.59
N ALA A 359 8.47 -15.63 11.61
CA ALA A 359 8.19 -14.51 12.49
C ALA A 359 7.49 -13.39 11.71
N HIS A 360 6.34 -12.93 12.22
CA HIS A 360 5.54 -11.84 11.63
C HIS A 360 6.23 -10.47 11.77
N LYS A 361 7.38 -10.30 11.11
CA LYS A 361 8.19 -9.09 11.12
C LYS A 361 8.71 -8.72 9.74
N LEU A 362 9.19 -7.49 9.61
CA LEU A 362 9.90 -6.98 8.44
C LEU A 362 11.40 -6.93 8.73
N TRP A 363 12.20 -7.36 7.76
CA TRP A 363 13.65 -7.23 7.78
C TRP A 363 14.08 -6.37 6.59
N PRO A 364 14.87 -5.31 6.82
CA PRO A 364 15.41 -4.50 5.73
C PRO A 364 16.37 -5.34 4.88
N ASN A 365 16.39 -5.09 3.58
CA ASN A 365 17.40 -5.63 2.66
C ASN A 365 18.51 -4.62 2.37
N TYR A 366 18.49 -3.45 3.02
CA TYR A 366 19.50 -2.41 2.89
C TYR A 366 19.73 -1.88 1.46
N ARG A 367 18.76 -2.05 0.56
CA ARG A 367 18.77 -1.44 -0.76
C ARG A 367 19.03 0.07 -0.68
N VAL A 368 19.76 0.57 -1.68
CA VAL A 368 20.04 1.99 -1.81
C VAL A 368 19.24 2.54 -2.97
N TYR A 369 18.48 3.58 -2.69
CA TYR A 369 17.68 4.32 -3.67
C TYR A 369 18.31 5.70 -3.85
N ILE A 370 18.46 6.17 -5.08
CA ILE A 370 18.77 7.57 -5.34
C ILE A 370 17.47 8.34 -5.50
N ILE A 371 17.28 9.37 -4.68
CA ILE A 371 16.15 10.29 -4.77
C ILE A 371 16.65 11.61 -5.35
N ASP A 372 16.13 11.99 -6.52
CA ASP A 372 16.33 13.29 -7.13
C ASP A 372 15.26 14.25 -6.64
N SER A 373 15.65 15.30 -5.90
CA SER A 373 14.69 16.21 -5.27
C SER A 373 13.93 17.06 -6.27
N ASP A 374 14.55 17.36 -7.41
CA ASP A 374 13.91 18.07 -8.51
C ASP A 374 14.68 17.79 -9.83
N PRO A 375 14.28 16.79 -10.62
CA PRO A 375 14.94 16.47 -11.88
C PRO A 375 14.83 17.57 -12.94
N GLU A 376 13.97 18.58 -12.73
CA GLU A 376 13.85 19.74 -13.62
C GLU A 376 14.90 20.83 -13.32
N ASP A 377 15.56 20.76 -12.15
CA ASP A 377 16.64 21.64 -11.73
C ASP A 377 17.97 20.86 -11.66
N ALA A 378 18.90 21.20 -12.54
CA ALA A 378 20.21 20.53 -12.60
C ALA A 378 21.06 20.73 -11.33
N ASP A 379 20.78 21.78 -10.55
CA ASP A 379 21.46 22.06 -9.28
C ASP A 379 20.73 21.42 -8.08
N ALA A 380 19.60 20.73 -8.31
CA ALA A 380 18.86 20.05 -7.28
C ALA A 380 19.67 18.93 -6.62
N LYS A 381 19.47 18.80 -5.31
CA LYS A 381 20.18 17.82 -4.49
C LYS A 381 19.67 16.42 -4.78
N LYS A 382 20.61 15.48 -4.88
CA LYS A 382 20.30 14.05 -4.96
C LYS A 382 20.73 13.37 -3.68
N PHE A 383 19.94 12.41 -3.23
CA PHE A 383 20.16 11.73 -1.96
C PHE A 383 20.22 10.23 -2.18
N ALA A 384 21.28 9.59 -1.69
CA ALA A 384 21.25 8.15 -1.46
C ALA A 384 20.44 7.90 -0.17
N VAL A 385 19.48 6.99 -0.26
CA VAL A 385 18.54 6.65 0.82
C VAL A 385 18.55 5.15 1.06
N GLN A 386 18.62 4.75 2.32
CA GLN A 386 18.58 3.34 2.75
C GLN A 386 17.65 3.19 3.94
N ILE A 387 16.78 2.18 3.93
CA ILE A 387 15.89 1.88 5.05
C ILE A 387 16.54 0.80 5.90
N THR A 388 16.76 1.07 7.18
CA THR A 388 17.60 0.21 8.06
C THR A 388 16.83 -0.46 9.19
N ASN A 389 15.58 -0.07 9.42
CA ASN A 389 14.73 -0.63 10.47
C ASN A 389 13.25 -0.27 10.23
N TYR A 390 12.34 -0.96 10.90
CA TYR A 390 10.89 -0.71 10.91
C TYR A 390 10.27 -0.54 12.31
N TYR A 391 11.07 -0.81 13.34
CA TYR A 391 10.58 -0.95 14.71
C TYR A 391 11.24 0.04 15.65
N TYR A 392 10.46 0.63 16.54
CA TYR A 392 10.98 1.44 17.65
C TYR A 392 10.41 0.91 18.96
N ASN A 393 11.26 0.53 19.91
CA ASN A 393 10.85 -0.09 21.17
C ASN A 393 9.86 -1.26 20.97
N LEU A 394 10.13 -2.12 19.97
CA LEU A 394 9.30 -3.26 19.56
C LEU A 394 7.95 -2.89 18.92
N VAL A 395 7.67 -1.61 18.70
CA VAL A 395 6.46 -1.13 18.01
C VAL A 395 6.73 -0.99 16.52
N SER A 396 5.91 -1.62 15.69
CA SER A 396 5.98 -1.50 14.22
C SER A 396 5.52 -0.13 13.71
N GLY A 397 5.82 0.19 12.45
CA GLY A 397 5.43 1.48 11.86
C GLY A 397 6.39 2.61 12.21
N HIS A 398 7.65 2.28 12.48
CA HIS A 398 8.69 3.24 12.78
C HIS A 398 9.91 3.03 11.86
N PRO A 399 9.77 3.29 10.55
CA PRO A 399 10.89 3.15 9.63
C PRO A 399 12.05 4.07 10.05
N THR A 400 13.26 3.52 10.07
CA THR A 400 14.50 4.29 10.19
C THR A 400 15.14 4.43 8.82
N VAL A 401 15.38 5.67 8.41
CA VAL A 401 15.90 6.04 7.09
C VAL A 401 17.27 6.67 7.26
N ARG A 402 18.28 6.14 6.58
CA ARG A 402 19.56 6.83 6.39
C ARG A 402 19.55 7.63 5.10
N ILE A 403 20.11 8.82 5.16
CA ILE A 403 20.15 9.79 4.07
C ILE A 403 21.59 10.28 3.94
N PHE A 404 22.13 10.17 2.74
CA PHE A 404 23.41 10.73 2.36
C PHE A 404 23.22 11.66 1.17
N GLU A 405 23.58 12.93 1.32
CA GLU A 405 23.53 13.89 0.21
C GLU A 405 24.70 13.61 -0.74
N LEU A 406 24.39 13.32 -2.00
CA LEU A 406 25.41 13.06 -3.00
C LEU A 406 26.21 14.35 -3.28
N PRO A 407 27.55 14.27 -3.41
CA PRO A 407 28.33 15.41 -3.83
C PRO A 407 27.90 15.85 -5.24
N GLY A 408 27.70 17.16 -5.45
CA GLY A 408 27.23 17.72 -6.71
C GLY A 408 28.11 17.34 -7.91
N ASN A 409 27.48 16.86 -8.99
CA ASN A 409 28.05 16.31 -10.23
C ASN A 409 28.96 15.07 -10.04
N GLN A 410 28.35 13.89 -9.98
CA GLN A 410 28.96 12.63 -10.45
C GLN A 410 28.07 11.97 -11.49
#